data_AF-A0A087UWX5-F1
#
_entry.id   AF-A0A087UWX5-F1
#
_cell.length_a   1.000
_cell.length_b   1.000
_cell.length_c   1.000
_cell.angle_alpha   90.00
_cell.angle_beta   90.00
_cell.angle_gamma   90.00
#
_symmetry.space_group_name_H-M   'P 1'
#
loop_
_entity.id
_entity.type
_entity.pdbx_description
1 polymer ?
#
loop_
_entity_poly.entity_id
_entity_poly.type
_entity_poly.pdbx_seq_one_letter_code
_entity_poly.pdbx_strand_id
1 'polypeptide(L)'
;MALKYVGVQRTAIEYESEDLFRNYVGEDAEEVERVHSTPDKYETPEDFEKLGEAIKDLSARFEASDEGQRVKLLSDRISLNNFSGQSLIDVGRGVFKDGVNGYTIVAFFSFCKHLFLRAIRSVRDSAVEVYRWTTSFIIDKICPWVEEQGGWMKVLAIIATILGGAVLAVGVGIMLL
;
A
#
# COMPACT_ATOMS: atom_id res chain seq x y z
N MET A 1 32.78 13.70 -12.48
CA MET A 1 31.46 14.20 -12.05
C MET A 1 30.42 13.28 -12.68
N ALA A 2 29.91 12.31 -11.93
CA ALA A 2 28.90 11.35 -12.35
C ALA A 2 28.02 11.02 -11.13
N LEU A 3 26.72 10.93 -11.36
CA LEU A 3 25.62 11.12 -10.42
C LEU A 3 25.63 10.16 -9.21
N LYS A 4 25.62 10.73 -7.99
CA LYS A 4 25.33 10.02 -6.73
C LYS A 4 23.81 9.78 -6.56
N TYR A 5 23.20 8.98 -7.41
CA TYR A 5 21.75 8.69 -7.37
C TYR A 5 21.39 7.20 -7.20
N VAL A 6 22.32 6.36 -6.73
CA VAL A 6 22.15 4.89 -6.83
C VAL A 6 22.05 4.17 -5.46
N GLY A 7 21.95 4.88 -4.33
CA GLY A 7 22.04 4.21 -3.01
C GLY A 7 20.90 4.44 -2.01
N VAL A 8 20.09 5.49 -2.18
CA VAL A 8 19.20 5.98 -1.10
C VAL A 8 17.71 5.72 -1.36
N GLN A 9 17.28 5.47 -2.60
CA GLN A 9 15.85 5.48 -2.93
C GLN A 9 15.16 4.11 -2.83
N ARG A 10 15.75 3.03 -3.36
CA ARG A 10 15.01 1.77 -3.49
C ARG A 10 14.77 1.06 -2.16
N THR A 11 15.78 0.93 -1.30
CA THR A 11 15.63 0.27 0.02
C THR A 11 14.74 1.07 0.97
N ALA A 12 14.76 2.40 0.87
CA ALA A 12 13.83 3.26 1.60
C ALA A 12 12.39 3.09 1.08
N ILE A 13 12.17 3.14 -0.23
CA ILE A 13 10.83 2.94 -0.83
C ILE A 13 10.29 1.54 -0.51
N GLU A 14 11.12 0.50 -0.51
CA GLU A 14 10.73 -0.87 -0.15
C GLU A 14 10.32 -0.96 1.32
N TYR A 15 11.12 -0.39 2.23
CA TYR A 15 10.78 -0.31 3.65
C TYR A 15 9.50 0.48 3.89
N GLU A 16 9.39 1.66 3.29
CA GLU A 16 8.21 2.53 3.32
C GLU A 16 6.97 1.80 2.79
N SER A 17 7.08 1.03 1.71
CA SER A 17 5.98 0.24 1.15
C SER A 17 5.46 -0.80 2.13
N GLU A 18 6.38 -1.53 2.77
CA GLU A 18 6.04 -2.50 3.78
C GLU A 18 5.42 -1.82 5.01
N ASP A 19 5.99 -0.70 5.47
CA ASP A 19 5.50 0.06 6.61
C ASP A 19 4.10 0.63 6.36
N LEU A 20 3.83 1.15 5.16
CA LEU A 20 2.50 1.58 4.74
C LEU A 20 1.50 0.42 4.79
N PHE A 21 1.85 -0.75 4.24
CA PHE A 21 0.95 -1.89 4.27
C PHE A 21 0.72 -2.40 5.70
N ARG A 22 1.75 -2.42 6.54
CA ARG A 22 1.68 -2.80 7.95
C ARG A 22 0.77 -1.86 8.74
N ASN A 23 0.97 -0.55 8.59
CA ASN A 23 0.11 0.48 9.19
C ASN A 23 -1.33 0.40 8.69
N TYR A 24 -1.52 0.03 7.41
CA TYR A 24 -2.84 -0.11 6.81
C TYR A 24 -3.63 -1.31 7.33
N VAL A 25 -2.93 -2.41 7.62
CA VAL A 25 -3.51 -3.61 8.23
C VAL A 25 -3.77 -3.41 9.73
N GLY A 26 -2.89 -2.69 10.45
CA GLY A 26 -3.04 -2.37 11.87
C GLY A 26 -2.35 -3.39 12.80
N GLU A 27 -2.84 -3.49 14.04
CA GLU A 27 -2.26 -4.34 15.12
C GLU A 27 -2.05 -5.80 14.69
N ASP A 28 -2.94 -6.31 13.84
CA ASP A 28 -2.89 -7.66 13.26
C ASP A 28 -1.59 -7.94 12.47
N ALA A 29 -0.95 -6.90 11.93
CA ALA A 29 0.33 -7.04 11.22
C ALA A 29 1.53 -7.09 12.16
N GLU A 30 1.38 -6.70 13.44
CA GLU A 30 2.46 -6.76 14.42
C GLU A 30 2.94 -8.18 14.69
N GLU A 31 2.05 -9.15 14.51
CA GLU A 31 2.32 -10.58 14.66
C GLU A 31 3.23 -11.16 13.57
N VAL A 32 3.42 -10.45 12.45
CA VAL A 32 4.25 -10.89 11.33
C VAL A 32 5.55 -10.12 11.31
N GLU A 33 6.68 -10.84 11.35
CA GLU A 33 8.01 -10.25 11.27
C GLU A 33 8.18 -9.45 9.97
N ARG A 34 8.81 -8.28 10.06
CA ARG A 34 9.11 -7.47 8.88
C ARG A 34 10.01 -8.23 7.91
N VAL A 35 9.75 -8.05 6.62
CA VAL A 35 10.58 -8.62 5.56
C VAL A 35 11.80 -7.74 5.33
N HIS A 36 11.68 -6.41 5.47
CA HIS A 36 12.75 -5.45 5.19
C HIS A 36 13.27 -4.76 6.45
N SER A 37 14.58 -4.63 6.52
CA SER A 37 15.27 -3.90 7.59
C SER A 37 15.14 -2.38 7.40
N THR A 38 15.13 -1.64 8.51
CA THR A 38 15.15 -0.18 8.48
C THR A 38 16.43 0.34 7.80
N PRO A 39 16.34 1.27 6.83
CA PRO A 39 17.51 1.87 6.20
C PRO A 39 18.35 2.71 7.18
N ASP A 40 19.67 2.77 6.97
CA ASP A 40 20.63 3.54 7.80
C ASP A 40 20.35 5.06 7.84
N LYS A 41 19.62 5.61 6.86
CA LYS A 41 19.29 7.04 6.73
C LYS A 41 17.81 7.24 6.45
N TYR A 42 16.97 6.79 7.38
CA TYR A 42 15.53 7.06 7.34
C TYR A 42 15.26 8.47 7.90
N GLU A 43 14.89 9.42 7.04
CA GLU A 43 14.44 10.76 7.46
C GLU A 43 13.05 10.67 8.13
N THR A 44 12.73 11.65 8.98
CA THR A 44 11.88 11.51 10.18
C THR A 44 10.52 10.79 10.01
N PRO A 45 10.15 9.88 10.95
CA PRO A 45 8.88 9.13 10.96
C PRO A 45 7.59 9.95 10.93
N GLU A 46 7.63 11.21 11.36
CA GLU A 46 6.44 12.02 11.65
C GLU A 46 5.63 12.42 10.40
N ASP A 47 6.30 12.66 9.27
CA ASP A 47 5.62 12.96 8.00
C ASP A 47 5.01 11.69 7.39
N PHE A 48 5.64 10.53 7.62
CA PHE A 48 5.18 9.24 7.15
C PHE A 48 3.97 8.74 7.95
N GLU A 49 3.93 9.01 9.25
CA GLU A 49 2.80 8.69 10.13
C GLU A 49 1.54 9.49 9.75
N LYS A 50 1.64 10.81 9.56
CA LYS A 50 0.54 11.67 9.09
C LYS A 50 0.00 11.22 7.74
N LEU A 51 0.89 10.73 6.88
CA LEU A 51 0.55 10.26 5.55
C LEU A 51 -0.09 8.86 5.57
N GLY A 52 0.34 7.99 6.50
CA GLY A 52 -0.31 6.72 6.82
C GLY A 52 -1.75 6.93 7.29
N GLU A 53 -1.99 7.93 8.15
CA GLU A 53 -3.34 8.32 8.56
C GLU A 53 -4.21 8.80 7.38
N ALA A 54 -3.65 9.60 6.47
CA ALA A 54 -4.36 10.03 5.27
C ALA A 54 -4.75 8.86 4.35
N ILE A 55 -3.87 7.86 4.19
CA ILE A 55 -4.19 6.62 3.46
C ILE A 55 -5.27 5.82 4.19
N LYS A 56 -5.20 5.70 5.51
CA LYS A 56 -6.21 4.99 6.30
C LYS A 56 -7.59 5.62 6.10
N ASP A 57 -7.70 6.95 6.23
CA ASP A 57 -8.95 7.67 5.97
C ASP A 57 -9.45 7.41 4.55
N LEU A 58 -8.56 7.59 3.59
CA LEU A 58 -8.92 7.42 2.20
C LEU A 58 -9.38 5.99 1.88
N SER A 59 -8.67 5.02 2.41
CA SER A 59 -8.99 3.62 2.20
C SER A 59 -10.28 3.25 2.91
N ALA A 60 -10.58 3.82 4.08
CA ALA A 60 -11.89 3.68 4.71
C ALA A 60 -13.02 4.25 3.83
N ARG A 61 -12.78 5.40 3.19
CA ARG A 61 -13.73 5.98 2.22
C ARG A 61 -13.90 5.12 0.96
N PHE A 62 -12.81 4.54 0.45
CA PHE A 62 -12.87 3.58 -0.65
C PHE A 62 -13.61 2.30 -0.25
N GLU A 63 -13.30 1.72 0.90
CA GLU A 63 -13.98 0.53 1.46
C GLU A 63 -15.49 0.77 1.65
N ALA A 64 -15.89 2.01 1.96
CA ALA A 64 -17.29 2.41 2.07
C ALA A 64 -17.99 2.65 0.72
N SER A 65 -17.25 2.76 -0.40
CA SER A 65 -17.82 2.94 -1.74
C SER A 65 -18.32 1.61 -2.33
N ASP A 66 -19.15 1.69 -3.37
CA ASP A 66 -19.64 0.50 -4.09
C ASP A 66 -18.47 -0.32 -4.66
N GLU A 67 -17.42 0.34 -5.15
CA GLU A 67 -16.20 -0.31 -5.64
C GLU A 67 -15.46 -1.05 -4.54
N GLY A 68 -15.30 -0.43 -3.35
CA GLY A 68 -14.68 -1.09 -2.21
C GLY A 68 -15.48 -2.31 -1.74
N GLN A 69 -16.81 -2.20 -1.68
CA GLN A 69 -17.67 -3.34 -1.36
C GLN A 69 -17.55 -4.47 -2.40
N ARG A 70 -17.41 -4.14 -3.69
CA ARG A 70 -17.15 -5.14 -4.75
C ARG A 70 -15.78 -5.80 -4.57
N VAL A 71 -14.74 -5.05 -4.24
CA VAL A 71 -13.40 -5.60 -3.95
C VAL A 71 -13.45 -6.55 -2.76
N LYS A 72 -14.16 -6.18 -1.70
CA LYS A 72 -14.38 -7.05 -0.54
C LYS A 72 -15.09 -8.35 -0.92
N LEU A 73 -16.19 -8.27 -1.67
CA LEU A 73 -16.92 -9.46 -2.15
C LEU A 73 -16.06 -10.36 -3.05
N LEU A 74 -15.16 -9.78 -3.86
CA LEU A 74 -14.21 -10.54 -4.65
C LEU A 74 -13.19 -11.25 -3.77
N SER A 75 -12.66 -10.58 -2.75
CA SER A 75 -11.78 -11.21 -1.76
C SER A 75 -12.48 -12.39 -1.08
N ASP A 76 -13.73 -12.23 -0.63
CA ASP A 76 -14.50 -13.28 0.05
C ASP A 76 -14.67 -14.56 -0.77
N ARG A 77 -14.71 -14.46 -2.10
CA ARG A 77 -14.81 -15.62 -3.02
C ARG A 77 -13.53 -16.43 -3.12
N ILE A 78 -12.40 -15.87 -2.71
CA ILE A 78 -11.11 -16.57 -2.74
C ILE A 78 -11.06 -17.55 -1.57
N SER A 79 -10.79 -18.81 -1.91
CA SER A 79 -10.52 -19.87 -0.95
C SER A 79 -9.07 -19.77 -0.48
N LEU A 80 -8.87 -19.48 0.81
CA LEU A 80 -7.53 -19.37 1.40
C LEU A 80 -6.75 -20.69 1.38
N ASN A 81 -7.44 -21.83 1.44
CA ASN A 81 -6.79 -23.16 1.42
C ASN A 81 -6.03 -23.44 0.12
N ASN A 82 -6.40 -22.78 -0.98
CA ASN A 82 -5.75 -22.92 -2.28
C ASN A 82 -5.11 -21.60 -2.75
N PHE A 83 -5.08 -20.59 -1.89
CA PHE A 83 -4.52 -19.30 -2.27
C PHE A 83 -3.00 -19.39 -2.25
N SER A 84 -2.37 -18.83 -3.29
CA SER A 84 -0.92 -18.88 -3.47
C SER A 84 -0.40 -17.54 -3.96
N GLY A 85 0.92 -17.35 -3.92
CA GLY A 85 1.57 -16.19 -4.54
C GLY A 85 1.20 -16.01 -6.02
N GLN A 86 0.97 -17.11 -6.76
CA GLN A 86 0.51 -17.00 -8.16
C GLN A 86 -0.90 -16.44 -8.26
N SER A 87 -1.80 -16.86 -7.36
CA SER A 87 -3.16 -16.30 -7.28
C SER A 87 -3.13 -14.79 -7.03
N LEU A 88 -2.22 -14.32 -6.17
CA LEU A 88 -2.02 -12.90 -5.92
C LEU A 88 -1.49 -12.18 -7.17
N ILE A 89 -0.51 -12.76 -7.86
CA ILE A 89 0.03 -12.20 -9.11
C ILE A 89 -1.07 -12.04 -10.17
N ASP A 90 -1.96 -13.04 -10.30
CA ASP A 90 -3.03 -13.01 -11.28
C ASP A 90 -4.09 -11.95 -10.95
N VAL A 91 -4.44 -11.80 -9.66
CA VAL A 91 -5.28 -10.68 -9.21
C VAL A 91 -4.61 -9.35 -9.50
N GLY A 92 -3.33 -9.22 -9.16
CA GLY A 92 -2.54 -8.02 -9.41
C GLY A 92 -2.50 -7.65 -10.90
N ARG A 93 -2.29 -8.61 -11.80
CA ARG A 93 -2.37 -8.38 -13.25
C ARG A 93 -3.73 -7.86 -13.70
N GLY A 94 -4.82 -8.35 -13.10
CA GLY A 94 -6.16 -7.86 -13.37
C GLY A 94 -6.38 -6.42 -12.90
N VAL A 95 -5.94 -6.11 -11.68
CA VAL A 95 -6.06 -4.77 -11.07
C VAL A 95 -5.23 -3.73 -11.82
N PHE A 96 -3.99 -4.09 -12.18
CA PHE A 96 -3.03 -3.18 -12.82
C PHE A 96 -2.97 -3.36 -14.35
N LYS A 97 -4.01 -3.93 -14.97
CA LYS A 97 -4.04 -4.19 -16.43
C LYS A 97 -3.83 -2.91 -17.26
N ASP A 98 -4.35 -1.79 -16.76
CA ASP A 98 -4.31 -0.47 -17.40
C ASP A 98 -3.15 0.40 -16.84
N GLY A 99 -2.25 -0.21 -16.06
CA GLY A 99 -1.11 0.44 -15.41
C GLY A 99 -1.29 0.70 -13.92
N VAL A 100 -0.22 1.18 -13.28
CA VAL A 100 -0.19 1.54 -11.87
C VAL A 100 -0.61 3.00 -11.71
N ASN A 101 -1.61 3.23 -10.87
CA ASN A 101 -2.06 4.56 -10.47
C ASN A 101 -2.65 4.55 -9.06
N GLY A 102 -2.97 5.73 -8.54
CA GLY A 102 -3.50 5.91 -7.20
C GLY A 102 -4.72 5.06 -6.84
N TYR A 103 -5.72 5.02 -7.73
CA TYR A 103 -6.94 4.22 -7.52
C TYR A 103 -6.64 2.72 -7.48
N THR A 104 -5.81 2.24 -8.40
CA THR A 104 -5.42 0.81 -8.46
C THR A 104 -4.59 0.39 -7.24
N ILE A 105 -3.75 1.28 -6.71
CA ILE A 105 -2.97 1.04 -5.49
C ILE A 105 -3.92 0.90 -4.30
N VAL A 106 -4.86 1.83 -4.10
CA VAL A 106 -5.83 1.77 -3.00
C VAL A 106 -6.69 0.50 -3.09
N ALA A 107 -7.17 0.16 -4.29
CA ALA A 107 -7.95 -1.05 -4.52
C ALA A 107 -7.16 -2.33 -4.20
N PHE A 108 -5.89 -2.39 -4.63
CA PHE A 108 -5.01 -3.52 -4.34
C PHE A 108 -4.69 -3.65 -2.85
N PHE A 109 -4.36 -2.55 -2.18
CA PHE A 109 -4.09 -2.54 -0.75
C PHE A 109 -5.32 -3.03 0.03
N SER A 110 -6.51 -2.50 -0.27
CA SER A 110 -7.77 -2.92 0.34
C SER A 110 -8.05 -4.41 0.13
N PHE A 111 -7.85 -4.91 -1.09
CA PHE A 111 -7.96 -6.33 -1.38
C PHE A 111 -7.03 -7.18 -0.50
N CYS A 112 -5.74 -6.82 -0.44
CA CYS A 112 -4.74 -7.56 0.32
C CYS A 112 -4.99 -7.50 1.83
N LYS A 113 -5.43 -6.35 2.37
CA LYS A 113 -5.84 -6.22 3.78
C LYS A 113 -6.99 -7.18 4.11
N HIS A 114 -8.05 -7.19 3.32
CA HIS A 114 -9.17 -8.10 3.55
C HIS A 114 -8.75 -9.57 3.49
N LEU A 115 -7.86 -9.90 2.55
CA LEU A 115 -7.34 -11.25 2.41
C LEU A 115 -6.48 -11.66 3.62
N PHE A 116 -5.59 -10.77 4.07
CA PHE A 116 -4.73 -10.99 5.23
C PHE A 116 -5.53 -11.16 6.52
N LEU A 117 -6.53 -10.30 6.77
CA LEU A 117 -7.41 -10.41 7.94
C LEU A 117 -8.22 -11.73 7.94
N ARG A 118 -8.64 -12.21 6.76
CA ARG A 118 -9.26 -13.53 6.65
C ARG A 118 -8.26 -14.66 6.90
N ALA A 119 -7.02 -14.52 6.43
CA ALA A 119 -5.97 -15.50 6.65
C ALA A 119 -5.68 -15.69 8.14
N ILE A 120 -5.53 -14.59 8.91
CA ILE A 120 -5.33 -14.62 10.37
C ILE A 120 -6.42 -15.43 11.08
N ARG A 121 -7.69 -15.20 10.70
CA ARG A 121 -8.84 -15.87 11.33
C ARG A 121 -8.96 -17.35 10.99
N SER A 122 -8.25 -17.83 9.96
CA SER A 122 -8.32 -19.21 9.48
C SER A 122 -7.14 -20.05 9.98
N VAL A 123 -5.92 -19.71 9.58
CA VAL A 123 -4.67 -20.40 9.91
C VAL A 123 -3.53 -19.38 9.90
N ARG A 124 -2.81 -19.25 11.02
CA ARG A 124 -1.76 -18.22 11.21
C ARG A 124 -0.64 -18.31 10.16
N ASP A 125 -0.24 -19.52 9.76
CA ASP A 125 0.81 -19.73 8.75
C ASP A 125 0.40 -19.15 7.38
N SER A 126 -0.87 -19.24 7.02
CA SER A 126 -1.40 -18.64 5.79
C SER A 126 -1.36 -17.11 5.83
N ALA A 127 -1.48 -16.48 7.00
CA ALA A 127 -1.37 -15.03 7.13
C ALA A 127 0.06 -14.56 6.83
N VAL A 128 1.07 -15.26 7.36
CA VAL A 128 2.48 -14.95 7.08
C VAL A 128 2.79 -15.06 5.59
N GLU A 129 2.30 -16.11 4.92
CA GLU A 129 2.47 -16.29 3.48
C GLU A 129 1.78 -15.18 2.67
N VAL A 130 0.52 -14.85 2.99
CA VAL A 130 -0.22 -13.76 2.33
C VAL A 130 0.48 -12.42 2.51
N TYR A 131 0.99 -12.13 3.70
CA TYR A 131 1.76 -10.92 3.97
C TYR A 131 3.02 -10.87 3.11
N ARG A 132 3.81 -11.95 3.09
CA ARG A 132 5.03 -12.05 2.28
C ARG A 132 4.77 -11.89 0.80
N TRP A 133 3.76 -12.58 0.26
CA TRP A 133 3.40 -12.43 -1.16
C TRP A 133 2.96 -11.00 -1.49
N THR A 134 2.21 -10.37 -0.57
CA THR A 134 1.76 -8.98 -0.74
C THR A 134 2.94 -8.02 -0.78
N THR A 135 3.82 -8.07 0.21
CA THR A 135 4.99 -7.18 0.27
C THR A 135 5.92 -7.40 -0.92
N SER A 136 6.18 -8.65 -1.31
CA SER A 136 6.95 -8.94 -2.53
C SER A 136 6.28 -8.37 -3.79
N PHE A 137 4.96 -8.50 -3.93
CA PHE A 137 4.25 -7.95 -5.09
C PHE A 137 4.32 -6.43 -5.14
N ILE A 138 4.11 -5.74 -4.00
CA ILE A 138 4.22 -4.28 -3.91
C ILE A 138 5.62 -3.85 -4.36
N ILE A 139 6.65 -4.56 -3.90
CA ILE A 139 8.04 -4.26 -4.25
C ILE A 139 8.33 -4.47 -5.73
N ASP A 140 7.89 -5.59 -6.29
CA ASP A 140 8.21 -5.92 -7.68
C ASP A 140 7.41 -5.10 -8.69
N LYS A 141 6.22 -4.61 -8.32
CA LYS A 141 5.29 -3.97 -9.26
C LYS A 141 4.98 -2.52 -8.96
N ILE A 142 4.89 -2.12 -7.71
CA ILE A 142 4.48 -0.78 -7.31
C ILE A 142 5.70 0.10 -7.05
N CYS A 143 6.73 -0.38 -6.36
CA CYS A 143 7.93 0.41 -6.06
C CYS A 143 8.61 1.04 -7.29
N PRO A 144 8.77 0.34 -8.44
CA PRO A 144 9.38 0.96 -9.62
C PRO A 144 8.60 2.19 -10.10
N TRP A 145 7.27 2.10 -10.09
CA TRP A 145 6.41 3.22 -10.45
C TRP A 145 6.46 4.34 -9.40
N VAL A 146 6.49 3.99 -8.11
CA VAL A 146 6.65 4.96 -7.01
C VAL A 146 7.97 5.73 -7.13
N GLU A 147 9.05 5.04 -7.48
CA GLU A 147 10.36 5.65 -7.74
C GLU A 147 10.27 6.66 -8.90
N GLU A 148 9.59 6.32 -9.99
CA GLU A 148 9.33 7.23 -11.12
C GLU A 148 8.51 8.46 -10.70
N GLN A 149 7.56 8.31 -9.77
CA GLN A 149 6.80 9.44 -9.20
C GLN A 149 7.61 10.26 -8.21
N GLY A 150 8.81 9.81 -7.82
CA GLY A 150 9.69 10.48 -6.87
C GLY A 150 9.41 10.16 -5.40
N GLY A 151 8.91 8.95 -5.12
CA GLY A 151 8.72 8.41 -3.77
C GLY A 151 7.28 8.41 -3.28
N TRP A 152 7.02 7.69 -2.18
CA TRP A 152 5.69 7.52 -1.62
C TRP A 152 5.05 8.84 -1.21
N MET A 153 5.82 9.79 -0.69
CA MET A 153 5.30 11.10 -0.30
C MET A 153 4.53 11.79 -1.45
N LYS A 154 5.09 11.77 -2.67
CA LYS A 154 4.44 12.36 -3.84
C LYS A 154 3.25 11.55 -4.32
N VAL A 155 3.38 10.22 -4.37
CA VAL A 155 2.29 9.32 -4.75
C VAL A 155 1.08 9.54 -3.86
N LEU A 156 1.30 9.59 -2.55
CA LEU A 156 0.23 9.71 -1.57
C LEU A 156 -0.41 11.09 -1.58
N ALA A 157 0.35 12.15 -1.85
CA ALA A 157 -0.20 13.48 -2.11
C ALA A 157 -1.10 13.51 -3.36
N ILE A 158 -0.68 12.85 -4.45
CA ILE A 158 -1.49 12.69 -5.67
C ILE A 158 -2.77 11.92 -5.36
N ILE A 159 -2.67 10.80 -4.65
CA ILE A 159 -3.81 9.98 -4.24
C ILE A 159 -4.80 10.80 -3.40
N ALA A 160 -4.31 11.52 -2.39
CA ALA A 160 -5.12 12.38 -1.53
C ALA A 160 -5.79 13.52 -2.31
N THR A 161 -5.12 14.08 -3.33
CA THR A 161 -5.70 15.11 -4.22
C THR A 161 -6.83 14.54 -5.07
N ILE A 162 -6.60 13.37 -5.66
CA ILE A 162 -7.52 12.71 -6.59
C ILE A 162 -8.78 12.20 -5.89
N LEU A 163 -8.64 11.59 -4.71
CA LEU A 163 -9.75 11.03 -3.95
C LEU A 163 -10.31 11.99 -2.88
N GLY A 164 -9.51 12.96 -2.46
CA GLY A 164 -9.86 14.05 -1.55
C GLY A 164 -10.25 15.33 -2.27
N GLY A 165 -10.83 15.26 -3.48
CA GLY A 165 -11.44 16.41 -4.18
C GLY A 165 -12.53 17.18 -3.41
N ALA A 166 -12.80 16.84 -2.14
CA ALA A 166 -13.58 17.65 -1.20
C ALA A 166 -12.73 18.43 -0.15
N VAL A 167 -11.41 18.23 -0.09
CA VAL A 167 -10.52 18.78 0.97
C VAL A 167 -9.48 19.77 0.43
N LEU A 168 -9.33 19.90 -0.90
CA LEU A 168 -8.40 20.87 -1.52
C LEU A 168 -8.72 22.36 -1.25
N ALA A 169 -9.82 22.69 -0.55
CA ALA A 169 -10.14 24.07 -0.21
C ALA A 169 -9.33 24.66 0.97
N VAL A 170 -8.63 23.86 1.78
CA VAL A 170 -8.01 24.37 3.03
C VAL A 170 -6.48 24.53 2.92
N GLY A 171 -5.79 23.70 2.14
CA GLY A 171 -4.31 23.67 2.14
C GLY A 171 -3.62 24.66 1.19
N VAL A 172 -4.28 25.12 0.13
CA VAL A 172 -3.67 26.02 -0.86
C VAL A 172 -3.73 27.50 -0.42
N GLY A 173 -4.58 27.83 0.57
CA GLY A 173 -4.81 29.20 1.02
C GLY A 173 -3.89 29.73 2.13
N ILE A 174 -3.10 28.90 2.80
CA ILE A 174 -2.29 29.33 3.97
C ILE A 174 -0.79 29.49 3.63
N MET A 175 -0.34 29.13 2.43
CA MET A 175 1.06 29.33 2.02
C MET A 175 1.28 30.54 1.08
N LEU A 176 0.27 31.39 0.88
CA LEU A 176 0.36 32.63 0.08
C LEU A 176 -0.32 33.86 0.71
N LEU A 177 -0.50 33.90 2.03
CA LEU A 177 -0.83 35.12 2.78
C LEU A 177 0.08 35.29 4.01
#